data_AF-A0A957TUW3-F1
#
_entry.id   AF-A0A957TUW3-F1
#
_cell.length_a   1.000
_cell.length_b   1.000
_cell.length_c   1.000
_cell.angle_alpha   90.00
_cell.angle_beta   90.00
_cell.angle_gamma   90.00
#
_symmetry.space_group_name_H-M   'P 1'
#
loop_
_entity.id
_entity.type
_entity.pdbx_description
1 polymer ?
#
loop_
_entity_poly.entity_id
_entity_poly.type
_entity_poly.pdbx_seq_one_letter_code
_entity_poly.pdbx_strand_id
1 'polypeptide(L)'
;LIGLPFGLQHFWRHYRQSAVAWILATGAVSYFAMLPMRLTTAGWQTGNRASVYFYLGLAFVLALAADKLWTERQRFVGGIINRTMVFGVVFVMIFASGVVAGWNPQNRFAKPVVVDAGGELIEAQGMNAALWMRETLGTNHNVVTDEANGRLMLAYGEQYGYAGRFPFVYDILRTPTFTPKQLGAMQSWDLNYAVVDRRESVWNPMAGYFFDPVNDEGKPTVELTDPLIAQKFDRQPLVSRIMDAGTLVIYDVNELMAVARRAAAGEVLPPALANMLLAGSEVSPAMVNELLESGAISEEKIKAMIADGELDPSQINPALLPEGVDLNEVNLDDVKLDEMNSAGIDLNHIEPKVLEAAQ
;
A
#
# COMPACT_ATOMS: atom_id res chain seq x y z
N LEU A 1 -12.63 -7.69 -37.84
CA LEU A 1 -13.08 -6.30 -38.14
C LEU A 1 -13.68 -6.14 -39.54
N ILE A 2 -13.10 -6.74 -40.58
CA ILE A 2 -13.64 -6.70 -41.96
C ILE A 2 -15.10 -7.20 -42.06
N GLY A 3 -15.53 -8.13 -41.19
CA GLY A 3 -16.92 -8.62 -41.16
C GLY A 3 -17.96 -7.62 -40.65
N LEU A 4 -17.56 -6.51 -40.02
CA LEU A 4 -18.49 -5.63 -39.32
C LEU A 4 -19.54 -4.94 -40.22
N PRO A 5 -19.18 -4.39 -41.39
CA PRO A 5 -20.15 -3.82 -42.33
C PRO A 5 -21.18 -4.86 -42.81
N PHE A 6 -20.73 -6.11 -43.03
CA PHE A 6 -21.61 -7.19 -43.48
C PHE A 6 -22.58 -7.63 -42.38
N GLY A 7 -22.12 -7.69 -41.14
CA GLY A 7 -22.94 -7.99 -39.97
C GLY A 7 -23.98 -6.91 -39.68
N LEU A 8 -23.58 -5.63 -39.72
CA LEU A 8 -24.49 -4.51 -39.54
C LEU A 8 -25.54 -4.42 -40.65
N GLN A 9 -25.14 -4.68 -41.91
CA GLN A 9 -26.09 -4.74 -43.03
C GLN A 9 -27.11 -5.88 -42.84
N HIS A 10 -26.66 -7.05 -42.36
CA HIS A 10 -27.54 -8.18 -42.11
C HIS A 10 -28.50 -7.90 -40.94
N PHE A 11 -28.00 -7.30 -39.85
CA PHE A 11 -28.79 -6.79 -38.74
C PHE A 11 -29.88 -5.83 -39.22
N TRP A 12 -29.53 -4.83 -40.02
CA TRP A 12 -30.47 -3.82 -40.50
C TRP A 12 -31.63 -4.41 -41.30
N ARG A 13 -31.35 -5.47 -42.07
CA ARG A 13 -32.35 -6.13 -42.93
C ARG A 13 -33.27 -7.07 -42.15
N HIS A 14 -32.76 -7.81 -41.17
CA HIS A 14 -33.51 -8.92 -40.55
C HIS A 14 -33.87 -8.71 -39.07
N TYR A 15 -33.15 -7.85 -38.36
CA TYR A 15 -33.24 -7.75 -36.89
C TYR A 15 -33.61 -6.35 -36.38
N ARG A 16 -33.96 -5.41 -37.27
CA ARG A 16 -34.32 -4.01 -36.90
C ARG A 16 -35.53 -3.85 -35.97
N GLN A 17 -36.37 -4.88 -35.85
CA GLN A 17 -37.55 -4.87 -34.97
C GLN A 17 -37.23 -5.37 -33.55
N SER A 18 -36.05 -5.95 -33.33
CA SER A 18 -35.63 -6.45 -32.02
C SER A 18 -34.86 -5.40 -31.24
N ALA A 19 -35.40 -4.98 -30.09
CA ALA A 19 -34.73 -4.06 -29.18
C ALA A 19 -33.38 -4.61 -28.67
N VAL A 20 -33.30 -5.92 -28.41
CA VAL A 20 -32.05 -6.58 -27.97
C VAL A 20 -30.98 -6.49 -29.05
N ALA A 21 -31.36 -6.73 -30.31
CA ALA A 21 -30.42 -6.65 -31.42
C ALA A 21 -29.89 -5.22 -31.63
N TRP A 22 -30.71 -4.19 -31.38
CA TRP A 22 -30.27 -2.80 -31.36
C TRP A 22 -29.23 -2.52 -30.27
N ILE A 23 -29.47 -2.99 -29.04
CA ILE A 23 -28.50 -2.81 -27.93
C ILE A 23 -27.15 -3.43 -28.30
N LEU A 24 -27.16 -4.66 -28.83
CA LEU A 24 -25.94 -5.36 -29.24
C LEU A 24 -25.24 -4.69 -30.43
N ALA A 25 -26.00 -4.27 -31.45
CA ALA A 25 -25.44 -3.57 -32.61
C ALA A 25 -24.84 -2.21 -32.21
N THR A 26 -25.50 -1.44 -31.35
CA THR A 26 -24.96 -0.20 -30.80
C THR A 26 -23.71 -0.47 -29.98
N GLY A 27 -23.72 -1.50 -29.11
CA GLY A 27 -22.54 -1.91 -28.36
C GLY A 27 -21.34 -2.24 -29.26
N ALA A 28 -21.56 -2.91 -30.39
CA ALA A 28 -20.52 -3.21 -31.37
C ALA A 28 -19.89 -1.94 -31.98
N VAL A 29 -20.71 -0.92 -32.25
CA VAL A 29 -20.22 0.37 -32.78
C VAL A 29 -19.53 1.19 -31.68
N SER A 30 -20.12 1.21 -30.48
CA SER A 30 -19.55 1.87 -29.29
C SER A 30 -18.18 1.31 -28.90
N TYR A 31 -17.88 0.06 -29.23
CA TYR A 31 -16.53 -0.51 -29.07
C TYR A 31 -15.45 0.38 -29.69
N PHE A 32 -15.69 0.95 -30.88
CA PHE A 32 -14.73 1.81 -31.56
C PHE A 32 -14.62 3.19 -30.93
N ALA A 33 -15.74 3.73 -30.42
CA ALA A 33 -15.73 4.98 -29.66
C ALA A 33 -14.95 4.84 -28.34
N MET A 34 -14.86 3.63 -27.80
CA MET A 34 -14.07 3.33 -26.61
C MET A 34 -12.56 3.27 -26.90
N LEU A 35 -12.13 2.86 -28.10
CA LEU A 35 -10.70 2.69 -28.41
C LEU A 35 -9.85 3.96 -28.14
N PRO A 36 -10.28 5.18 -28.52
CA PRO A 36 -9.56 6.41 -28.17
C PRO A 36 -9.37 6.61 -26.66
N MET A 37 -10.28 6.11 -25.81
CA MET A 37 -10.15 6.28 -24.36
C MET A 37 -8.89 5.58 -23.82
N ARG A 38 -8.42 4.52 -24.49
CA ARG A 38 -7.18 3.81 -24.14
C ARG A 38 -5.91 4.65 -24.32
N LEU A 39 -5.99 5.77 -25.04
CA LEU A 39 -4.86 6.67 -25.25
C LEU A 39 -4.63 7.62 -24.05
N THR A 40 -5.54 7.64 -23.07
CA THR A 40 -5.44 8.49 -21.87
C THR A 40 -5.42 7.63 -20.62
N THR A 41 -4.65 8.02 -19.59
CA THR A 41 -4.54 7.24 -18.34
C THR A 41 -5.89 7.08 -17.64
N ALA A 42 -6.68 8.16 -17.59
CA ALA A 42 -8.03 8.15 -16.99
C ALA A 42 -9.02 7.32 -17.83
N GLY A 43 -9.01 7.49 -19.16
CA GLY A 43 -9.88 6.73 -20.06
C GLY A 43 -9.49 5.26 -20.20
N TRP A 44 -8.23 4.90 -19.92
CA TRP A 44 -7.74 3.53 -20.04
C TRP A 44 -8.47 2.56 -19.11
N GLN A 45 -8.69 2.97 -17.85
CA GLN A 45 -9.40 2.13 -16.87
C GLN A 45 -10.86 1.93 -17.27
N THR A 46 -11.55 3.02 -17.64
CA THR A 46 -12.94 2.99 -18.08
C THR A 46 -13.09 2.18 -19.36
N GLY A 47 -12.21 2.39 -20.34
CA GLY A 47 -12.24 1.67 -21.61
C GLY A 47 -12.01 0.18 -21.43
N ASN A 48 -11.07 -0.22 -20.58
CA ASN A 48 -10.86 -1.64 -20.28
C ASN A 48 -12.07 -2.28 -19.60
N ARG A 49 -12.68 -1.62 -18.61
CA ARG A 49 -13.90 -2.14 -17.96
C ARG A 49 -15.10 -2.19 -18.91
N ALA A 50 -15.28 -1.16 -19.73
CA ALA A 50 -16.37 -1.08 -20.70
C ALA A 50 -16.23 -2.10 -21.83
N SER A 51 -14.99 -2.48 -22.18
CA SER A 51 -14.72 -3.39 -23.31
C SER A 51 -15.45 -4.72 -23.20
N VAL A 52 -15.57 -5.28 -21.99
CA VAL A 52 -16.24 -6.58 -21.75
C VAL A 52 -17.70 -6.54 -22.23
N TYR A 53 -18.39 -5.43 -22.01
CA TYR A 53 -19.79 -5.26 -22.43
C TYR A 53 -19.92 -5.03 -23.93
N PHE A 54 -19.00 -4.26 -24.53
CA PHE A 54 -19.01 -3.99 -25.96
C PHE A 54 -18.57 -5.19 -26.80
N TYR A 55 -17.72 -6.07 -26.27
CA TYR A 55 -17.30 -7.30 -26.94
C TYR A 55 -18.47 -8.24 -27.24
N LEU A 56 -19.48 -8.29 -26.38
CA LEU A 56 -20.67 -9.10 -26.63
C LEU A 56 -21.44 -8.61 -27.86
N GLY A 57 -21.63 -7.29 -27.97
CA GLY A 57 -22.23 -6.68 -29.15
C GLY A 57 -21.42 -6.93 -30.42
N LEU A 58 -20.09 -6.77 -30.32
CA LEU A 58 -19.17 -7.03 -31.41
C LEU A 58 -19.23 -8.50 -31.88
N ALA A 59 -19.26 -9.45 -30.94
CA ALA A 59 -19.38 -10.88 -31.23
C ALA A 59 -20.70 -11.20 -31.93
N PHE A 60 -21.81 -10.61 -31.48
CA PHE A 60 -23.12 -10.76 -32.12
C PHE A 60 -23.11 -10.29 -33.59
N VAL A 61 -22.61 -9.08 -33.86
CA VAL A 61 -22.55 -8.53 -35.22
C VAL A 61 -21.63 -9.36 -36.11
N LEU A 62 -20.50 -9.83 -35.58
CA LEU A 62 -19.59 -10.72 -36.32
C LEU A 62 -20.21 -12.10 -36.58
N ALA A 63 -21.03 -12.62 -35.67
CA ALA A 63 -21.78 -13.86 -35.88
C ALA A 63 -22.80 -13.71 -37.03
N LEU A 64 -23.52 -12.58 -37.11
CA LEU A 64 -24.41 -12.29 -38.24
C LEU A 64 -23.64 -12.15 -39.57
N ALA A 65 -22.46 -11.53 -39.53
CA ALA A 65 -21.59 -11.43 -40.70
C ALA A 65 -21.13 -12.82 -41.16
N ALA A 66 -20.73 -13.67 -40.21
CA ALA A 66 -20.35 -15.05 -40.47
C ALA A 66 -21.52 -15.82 -41.07
N ASP A 67 -22.72 -15.75 -40.49
CA ASP A 67 -23.92 -16.43 -41.01
C ASP A 67 -24.25 -16.04 -42.46
N LYS A 68 -24.22 -14.74 -42.77
CA LYS A 68 -24.44 -14.24 -44.14
C LYS A 68 -23.39 -14.78 -45.11
N LEU A 69 -22.10 -14.60 -44.80
CA LEU A 69 -21.00 -15.04 -45.65
C LEU A 69 -20.97 -16.57 -45.80
N TRP A 70 -21.37 -17.29 -44.75
CA TRP A 70 -21.44 -18.74 -44.73
C TRP A 70 -22.54 -19.28 -45.64
N THR A 71 -23.74 -18.69 -45.55
CA THR A 71 -24.92 -19.08 -46.31
C THR A 71 -24.77 -18.76 -47.81
N GLU A 72 -24.15 -17.63 -48.14
CA GLU A 72 -23.88 -17.24 -49.54
C GLU A 72 -22.76 -18.10 -50.18
N ARG A 73 -21.72 -18.50 -49.41
CA ARG A 73 -20.57 -19.27 -49.92
C ARG A 73 -20.84 -20.78 -50.01
N GLN A 74 -21.75 -21.32 -49.19
CA GLN A 74 -22.20 -22.73 -49.29
C GLN A 74 -22.87 -23.04 -50.64
N ARG A 75 -23.48 -22.06 -51.30
CA ARG A 75 -24.03 -22.21 -52.65
C ARG A 75 -22.96 -22.39 -53.74
N PHE A 76 -21.70 -22.06 -53.45
CA PHE A 76 -20.62 -21.98 -54.46
C PHE A 76 -19.49 -23.01 -54.26
N VAL A 77 -19.24 -23.49 -53.03
CA VAL A 77 -18.05 -24.31 -52.69
C VAL A 77 -18.43 -25.62 -51.95
N GLY A 78 -19.67 -26.08 -52.11
CA GLY A 78 -20.39 -27.04 -51.26
C GLY A 78 -19.87 -28.49 -51.12
N GLY A 79 -18.57 -28.75 -51.17
CA GLY A 79 -18.04 -30.11 -50.93
C GLY A 79 -16.62 -30.23 -50.35
N ILE A 80 -15.77 -29.20 -50.45
CA ILE A 80 -14.33 -29.37 -50.16
C ILE A 80 -13.98 -29.01 -48.72
N ILE A 81 -14.70 -28.06 -48.11
CA ILE A 81 -14.34 -27.53 -46.79
C ILE A 81 -15.40 -27.99 -45.78
N ASN A 82 -15.04 -28.98 -44.96
CA ASN A 82 -15.91 -29.51 -43.91
C ASN A 82 -16.30 -28.38 -42.93
N ARG A 83 -17.61 -28.21 -42.71
CA ARG A 83 -18.22 -27.17 -41.86
C ARG A 83 -17.61 -27.17 -40.45
N THR A 84 -17.29 -28.37 -39.94
CA THR A 84 -16.66 -28.57 -38.63
C THR A 84 -15.23 -28.05 -38.59
N MET A 85 -14.47 -28.14 -39.70
CA MET A 85 -13.07 -27.71 -39.74
C MET A 85 -12.94 -26.19 -39.64
N VAL A 86 -13.72 -25.42 -40.38
CA VAL A 86 -13.60 -23.95 -40.34
C VAL A 86 -14.16 -23.40 -39.04
N PHE A 87 -15.27 -23.96 -38.56
CA PHE A 87 -15.78 -23.60 -37.24
C PHE A 87 -14.73 -23.90 -36.16
N GLY A 88 -14.09 -25.07 -36.23
CA GLY A 88 -12.99 -25.45 -35.35
C GLY A 88 -11.82 -24.47 -35.44
N VAL A 89 -11.38 -24.09 -36.64
CA VAL A 89 -10.27 -23.14 -36.85
C VAL A 89 -10.62 -21.75 -36.30
N VAL A 90 -11.81 -21.22 -36.59
CA VAL A 90 -12.25 -19.91 -36.08
C VAL A 90 -12.39 -19.95 -34.56
N PHE A 91 -12.97 -21.01 -34.02
CA PHE A 91 -13.11 -21.21 -32.57
C PHE A 91 -11.73 -21.27 -31.90
N VAL A 92 -10.81 -22.08 -32.43
CA VAL A 92 -9.43 -22.17 -31.94
C VAL A 92 -8.74 -20.82 -32.04
N MET A 93 -8.87 -20.07 -33.14
CA MET A 93 -8.26 -18.75 -33.24
C MET A 93 -8.82 -17.78 -32.21
N ILE A 94 -10.13 -17.76 -31.98
CA ILE A 94 -10.76 -16.85 -30.99
C ILE A 94 -10.30 -17.22 -29.57
N PHE A 95 -10.35 -18.50 -29.20
CA PHE A 95 -9.95 -18.92 -27.85
C PHE A 95 -8.44 -18.87 -27.65
N ALA A 96 -7.63 -19.33 -28.59
CA ALA A 96 -6.19 -19.26 -28.51
C ALA A 96 -5.70 -17.81 -28.52
N SER A 97 -6.31 -16.91 -29.30
CA SER A 97 -5.99 -15.48 -29.23
C SER A 97 -6.38 -14.87 -27.88
N GLY A 98 -7.49 -15.28 -27.26
CA GLY A 98 -7.83 -14.88 -25.89
C GLY A 98 -6.81 -15.37 -24.86
N VAL A 99 -6.28 -16.59 -25.02
CA VAL A 99 -5.23 -17.15 -24.15
C VAL A 99 -3.87 -16.48 -24.37
N VAL A 100 -3.52 -16.13 -25.61
CA VAL A 100 -2.24 -15.48 -25.95
C VAL A 100 -2.26 -13.99 -25.60
N ALA A 101 -3.37 -13.29 -25.87
CA ALA A 101 -3.55 -11.87 -25.53
C ALA A 101 -3.95 -11.65 -24.06
N GLY A 102 -4.19 -12.73 -23.32
CA GLY A 102 -4.50 -12.68 -21.89
C GLY A 102 -3.34 -12.17 -21.04
N TRP A 103 -3.60 -12.01 -19.75
CA TRP A 103 -2.62 -11.52 -18.76
C TRP A 103 -1.35 -12.40 -18.72
N ASN A 104 -0.23 -11.86 -18.21
CA ASN A 104 0.98 -12.65 -17.96
C ASN A 104 0.60 -13.97 -17.24
N PRO A 105 1.06 -15.16 -17.69
CA PRO A 105 0.75 -16.45 -17.06
C PRO A 105 0.84 -16.45 -15.54
N GLN A 106 1.82 -15.74 -14.97
CA GLN A 106 2.02 -15.63 -13.53
C GLN A 106 0.90 -14.91 -12.78
N ASN A 107 0.08 -14.11 -13.46
CA ASN A 107 -1.07 -13.40 -12.90
C ASN A 107 -2.41 -14.12 -13.16
N ARG A 108 -2.39 -15.30 -13.80
CA ARG A 108 -3.60 -16.09 -14.11
C ARG A 108 -4.02 -17.02 -12.99
N PHE A 109 -3.09 -17.34 -12.09
CA PHE A 109 -3.31 -18.22 -10.96
C PHE A 109 -3.20 -17.45 -9.65
N ALA A 110 -4.01 -17.84 -8.67
CA ALA A 110 -3.80 -17.36 -7.31
C ALA A 110 -2.41 -17.80 -6.84
N LYS A 111 -1.65 -16.85 -6.32
CA LYS A 111 -0.37 -17.14 -5.68
C LYS A 111 -0.62 -17.65 -4.25
N PRO A 112 0.33 -18.37 -3.63
CA PRO A 112 0.14 -18.86 -2.27
C PRO A 112 0.10 -17.69 -1.28
N VAL A 113 -0.90 -17.72 -0.40
CA VAL A 113 -1.00 -16.87 0.80
C VAL A 113 -0.52 -17.59 2.06
N VAL A 114 -0.36 -18.91 1.97
CA VAL A 114 0.22 -19.76 3.00
C VAL A 114 1.25 -20.68 2.32
N VAL A 115 2.41 -20.85 2.94
CA VAL A 115 3.47 -21.76 2.48
C VAL A 115 3.88 -22.71 3.62
N ASP A 116 4.17 -23.96 3.29
CA ASP A 116 4.77 -24.92 4.23
C ASP A 116 6.29 -24.76 4.18
N ALA A 117 6.89 -24.44 5.32
CA ALA A 117 8.33 -24.36 5.51
C ALA A 117 8.74 -25.25 6.69
N GLY A 118 9.25 -26.44 6.39
CA GLY A 118 9.77 -27.34 7.42
C GLY A 118 8.69 -27.96 8.32
N GLY A 119 7.45 -28.09 7.84
CA GLY A 119 6.32 -28.62 8.60
C GLY A 119 5.52 -27.54 9.35
N GLU A 120 5.91 -26.27 9.23
CA GLU A 120 5.17 -25.13 9.74
C GLU A 120 4.48 -24.37 8.59
N LEU A 121 3.22 -23.99 8.82
CA LEU A 121 2.48 -23.15 7.88
C LEU A 121 2.77 -21.69 8.19
N ILE A 122 3.37 -20.99 7.23
CA ILE A 122 3.65 -19.57 7.29
C ILE A 122 2.62 -18.83 6.46
N GLU A 123 1.96 -17.84 7.06
CA GLU A 123 0.98 -16.98 6.39
C GLU A 123 1.61 -15.67 5.90
N ALA A 124 1.02 -15.06 4.87
CA ALA A 124 1.48 -13.80 4.32
C ALA A 124 1.38 -12.67 5.37
N GLN A 125 2.44 -11.86 5.48
CA GLN A 125 2.59 -10.84 6.52
C GLN A 125 1.41 -9.87 6.63
N GLY A 126 0.88 -9.38 5.50
CA GLY A 126 -0.27 -8.47 5.49
C GLY A 126 -1.54 -9.06 6.11
N MET A 127 -1.74 -10.37 5.98
CA MET A 127 -2.88 -11.06 6.57
C MET A 127 -2.71 -11.21 8.08
N ASN A 128 -1.52 -11.62 8.53
CA ASN A 128 -1.17 -11.69 9.95
C ASN A 128 -1.30 -10.33 10.64
N ALA A 129 -0.81 -9.27 10.00
CA ALA A 129 -0.91 -7.91 10.53
C ALA A 129 -2.37 -7.46 10.69
N ALA A 130 -3.24 -7.79 9.73
CA ALA A 130 -4.65 -7.46 9.81
C ALA A 130 -5.36 -8.23 10.94
N LEU A 131 -5.10 -9.53 11.08
CA LEU A 131 -5.64 -10.34 12.18
C LEU A 131 -5.16 -9.85 13.55
N TRP A 132 -3.85 -9.60 13.68
CA TRP A 132 -3.25 -9.04 14.88
C TRP A 132 -3.90 -7.72 15.28
N MET A 133 -4.14 -6.82 14.30
CA MET A 133 -4.76 -5.53 14.55
C MET A 133 -6.19 -5.68 15.08
N ARG A 134 -6.98 -6.60 14.51
CA ARG A 134 -8.33 -6.88 15.01
C ARG A 134 -8.30 -7.43 16.44
N GLU A 135 -7.40 -8.37 16.71
CA GLU A 135 -7.31 -9.05 18.01
C GLU A 135 -6.76 -8.14 19.11
N THR A 136 -5.81 -7.28 18.77
CA THR A 136 -5.08 -6.44 19.74
C THR A 136 -5.70 -5.06 19.90
N LEU A 137 -6.10 -4.42 18.80
CA LEU A 137 -6.60 -3.04 18.80
C LEU A 137 -8.14 -2.98 18.72
N GLY A 138 -8.81 -4.08 18.38
CA GLY A 138 -10.26 -4.10 18.12
C GLY A 138 -10.60 -3.68 16.69
N THR A 139 -11.86 -3.33 16.44
CA THR A 139 -12.40 -3.05 15.09
C THR A 139 -12.69 -1.55 14.89
N ASN A 140 -12.95 -1.15 13.64
CA ASN A 140 -13.42 0.20 13.25
C ASN A 140 -12.42 1.35 13.42
N HIS A 141 -11.12 1.07 13.38
CA HIS A 141 -10.11 2.12 13.32
C HIS A 141 -9.90 2.63 11.90
N ASN A 142 -9.56 3.91 11.78
CA ASN A 142 -9.19 4.54 10.52
C ASN A 142 -7.69 4.32 10.26
N VAL A 143 -7.39 3.61 9.17
CA VAL A 143 -6.04 3.16 8.87
C VAL A 143 -5.62 3.66 7.50
N VAL A 144 -4.44 4.29 7.39
CA VAL A 144 -3.84 4.61 6.09
C VAL A 144 -2.84 3.54 5.69
N THR A 145 -2.94 3.02 4.46
CA THR A 145 -2.13 1.89 3.99
C THR A 145 -2.09 1.79 2.46
N ASP A 146 -1.20 0.96 1.91
CA ASP A 146 -1.19 0.62 0.48
C ASP A 146 -2.45 -0.15 0.02
N GLU A 147 -2.57 -0.37 -1.28
CA GLU A 147 -3.78 -0.98 -1.88
C GLU A 147 -3.99 -2.45 -1.48
N ALA A 148 -2.93 -3.23 -1.31
CA ALA A 148 -3.07 -4.63 -0.91
C ALA A 148 -3.46 -4.75 0.56
N ASN A 149 -2.69 -4.12 1.44
CA ASN A 149 -2.93 -4.16 2.87
C ASN A 149 -4.26 -3.47 3.24
N GLY A 150 -4.70 -2.44 2.50
CA GLY A 150 -6.00 -1.82 2.73
C GLY A 150 -7.18 -2.78 2.59
N ARG A 151 -7.10 -3.73 1.65
CA ARG A 151 -8.14 -4.76 1.50
C ARG A 151 -8.03 -5.83 2.58
N LEU A 152 -6.82 -6.15 3.04
CA LEU A 152 -6.62 -7.10 4.14
C LEU A 152 -7.10 -6.51 5.48
N MET A 153 -6.78 -5.25 5.75
CA MET A 153 -7.26 -4.50 6.91
C MET A 153 -8.79 -4.39 6.92
N LEU A 154 -9.41 -4.22 5.76
CA LEU A 154 -10.87 -4.24 5.65
C LEU A 154 -11.45 -5.65 5.88
N ALA A 155 -10.90 -6.67 5.22
CA ALA A 155 -11.50 -8.01 5.17
C ALA A 155 -11.23 -8.87 6.42
N TYR A 156 -10.02 -8.78 6.97
CA TYR A 156 -9.57 -9.58 8.12
C TYR A 156 -9.37 -8.74 9.37
N GLY A 157 -8.96 -7.48 9.20
CA GLY A 157 -8.76 -6.55 10.29
C GLY A 157 -10.04 -5.90 10.80
N GLU A 158 -11.12 -5.88 10.01
CA GLU A 158 -12.36 -5.14 10.29
C GLU A 158 -12.09 -3.64 10.56
N GLN A 159 -11.14 -3.07 9.80
CA GLN A 159 -10.74 -1.67 9.88
C GLN A 159 -11.22 -0.85 8.68
N TYR A 160 -11.30 0.46 8.84
CA TYR A 160 -11.55 1.39 7.74
C TYR A 160 -10.23 1.81 7.08
N GLY A 161 -9.86 1.08 6.02
CA GLY A 161 -8.62 1.33 5.26
C GLY A 161 -8.75 2.44 4.21
N TYR A 162 -8.05 3.55 4.41
CA TYR A 162 -7.72 4.54 3.39
C TYR A 162 -6.56 4.04 2.55
N ALA A 163 -6.87 3.58 1.34
CA ALA A 163 -5.93 2.89 0.46
C ALA A 163 -5.93 3.44 -0.97
N GLY A 164 -4.84 3.18 -1.70
CA GLY A 164 -4.68 3.56 -3.10
C GLY A 164 -3.95 4.91 -3.29
N ARG A 165 -4.07 5.51 -4.47
CA ARG A 165 -3.25 6.68 -4.84
C ARG A 165 -3.84 8.04 -4.51
N PHE A 166 -5.16 8.16 -4.46
CA PHE A 166 -5.84 9.45 -4.37
C PHE A 166 -6.66 9.60 -3.09
N PRO A 167 -6.82 10.83 -2.56
CA PRO A 167 -6.14 12.04 -3.00
C PRO A 167 -4.71 12.17 -2.47
N PHE A 168 -4.40 11.61 -1.29
CA PHE A 168 -3.09 11.78 -0.62
C PHE A 168 -2.49 10.52 0.00
N VAL A 169 -3.16 9.36 -0.06
CA VAL A 169 -2.71 8.12 0.61
C VAL A 169 -1.30 7.71 0.14
N TYR A 170 -1.07 7.73 -1.18
CA TYR A 170 0.26 7.45 -1.72
C TYR A 170 1.29 8.43 -1.17
N ASP A 171 1.02 9.74 -1.21
CA ASP A 171 1.99 10.72 -0.75
C ASP A 171 2.24 10.59 0.78
N ILE A 172 1.20 10.34 1.59
CA ILE A 172 1.32 10.08 3.03
C ILE A 172 2.22 8.88 3.32
N LEU A 173 2.26 7.88 2.45
CA LEU A 173 3.10 6.68 2.66
C LEU A 173 4.44 6.74 1.91
N ARG A 174 4.57 7.61 0.90
CA ARG A 174 5.64 7.54 -0.11
C ARG A 174 6.45 8.82 -0.31
N THR A 175 6.16 9.89 0.42
CA THR A 175 7.07 11.04 0.52
C THR A 175 7.94 10.92 1.78
N PRO A 176 9.17 11.46 1.79
CA PRO A 176 10.06 11.38 2.96
C PRO A 176 9.65 12.30 4.12
N THR A 177 8.78 13.28 3.87
CA THR A 177 8.30 14.23 4.90
C THR A 177 6.79 14.41 4.83
N PHE A 178 6.20 14.89 5.93
CA PHE A 178 4.81 15.30 5.98
C PHE A 178 4.65 16.73 5.47
N THR A 179 3.72 16.95 4.55
CA THR A 179 3.30 18.28 4.12
C THR A 179 2.04 18.71 4.88
N PRO A 180 1.77 20.03 5.01
CA PRO A 180 0.54 20.51 5.64
C PRO A 180 -0.75 19.94 5.02
N LYS A 181 -0.74 19.68 3.69
CA LYS A 181 -1.88 19.06 2.99
C LYS A 181 -2.08 17.60 3.40
N GLN A 182 -1.00 16.86 3.57
CA GLN A 182 -1.05 15.48 4.04
C GLN A 182 -1.56 15.42 5.48
N LEU A 183 -1.04 16.25 6.38
CA LEU A 183 -1.53 16.34 7.77
C LEU A 183 -3.01 16.73 7.82
N GLY A 184 -3.44 17.69 7.01
CA GLY A 184 -4.86 18.06 6.90
C GLY A 184 -5.74 16.91 6.37
N ALA A 185 -5.22 16.10 5.44
CA ALA A 185 -5.92 14.90 4.98
C ALA A 185 -6.02 13.84 6.08
N MET A 186 -4.91 13.54 6.76
CA MET A 186 -4.86 12.59 7.88
C MET A 186 -5.82 13.00 9.00
N GLN A 187 -5.88 14.29 9.30
CA GLN A 187 -6.84 14.86 10.26
C GLN A 187 -8.28 14.72 9.78
N SER A 188 -8.58 15.02 8.51
CA SER A 188 -9.94 14.95 7.97
C SER A 188 -10.50 13.52 7.93
N TRP A 189 -9.59 12.54 7.89
CA TRP A 189 -9.88 11.11 7.93
C TRP A 189 -9.87 10.52 9.34
N ASP A 190 -9.63 11.34 10.36
CA ASP A 190 -9.56 10.91 11.76
C ASP A 190 -8.67 9.66 11.92
N LEU A 191 -7.50 9.67 11.27
CA LEU A 191 -6.61 8.51 11.22
C LEU A 191 -6.12 8.12 12.61
N ASN A 192 -6.17 6.83 12.90
CA ASN A 192 -5.65 6.24 14.12
C ASN A 192 -4.30 5.56 13.89
N TYR A 193 -4.17 4.87 12.75
CA TYR A 193 -2.99 4.06 12.45
C TYR A 193 -2.49 4.25 11.03
N ALA A 194 -1.18 4.08 10.84
CA ALA A 194 -0.56 3.94 9.54
C ALA A 194 0.07 2.55 9.42
N VAL A 195 -0.34 1.80 8.40
CA VAL A 195 0.27 0.51 8.06
C VAL A 195 1.18 0.74 6.86
N VAL A 196 2.47 0.54 7.08
CA VAL A 196 3.51 0.82 6.09
C VAL A 196 4.18 -0.48 5.71
N ASP A 197 3.97 -0.90 4.47
CA ASP A 197 4.73 -1.99 3.87
C ASP A 197 5.81 -1.43 2.94
N ARG A 198 7.04 -1.85 3.19
CA ARG A 198 8.26 -1.37 2.54
C ARG A 198 8.41 -1.94 1.14
N ARG A 199 7.60 -2.92 0.72
CA ARG A 199 7.71 -3.57 -0.58
C ARG A 199 6.97 -2.77 -1.66
N GLU A 200 7.60 -2.48 -2.80
CA GLU A 200 6.89 -1.78 -3.89
C GLU A 200 5.72 -2.58 -4.46
N SER A 201 5.79 -3.92 -4.36
CA SER A 201 4.77 -4.85 -4.87
C SER A 201 3.39 -4.67 -4.24
N VAL A 202 3.30 -4.11 -3.02
CA VAL A 202 2.02 -3.98 -2.28
C VAL A 202 1.06 -2.95 -2.88
N TRP A 203 1.59 -2.02 -3.67
CA TRP A 203 0.79 -1.11 -4.48
C TRP A 203 0.12 -1.78 -5.68
N ASN A 204 0.46 -3.03 -5.97
CA ASN A 204 -0.17 -3.80 -7.03
C ASN A 204 -1.34 -4.63 -6.45
N PRO A 205 -2.60 -4.32 -6.80
CA PRO A 205 -3.78 -5.00 -6.30
C PRO A 205 -3.98 -6.43 -6.79
N MET A 206 -2.97 -7.02 -7.43
CA MET A 206 -2.96 -8.42 -7.84
C MET A 206 -1.72 -9.18 -7.38
N ALA A 207 -0.69 -8.51 -6.89
CA ALA A 207 0.54 -9.15 -6.45
C ALA A 207 0.86 -8.89 -4.97
N GLY A 208 0.38 -7.78 -4.41
CA GLY A 208 0.77 -7.30 -3.08
C GLY A 208 0.34 -8.16 -1.89
N TYR A 209 -0.63 -9.06 -2.07
CA TYR A 209 -1.15 -9.93 -1.00
C TYR A 209 -0.23 -11.10 -0.65
N PHE A 210 0.70 -11.42 -1.54
CA PHE A 210 1.38 -12.70 -1.52
C PHE A 210 2.82 -12.56 -1.02
N PHE A 211 3.45 -13.70 -0.79
CA PHE A 211 4.88 -13.77 -0.52
C PHE A 211 5.69 -13.18 -1.67
N ASP A 212 6.83 -12.61 -1.32
CA ASP A 212 7.75 -12.03 -2.28
C ASP A 212 8.39 -13.14 -3.13
N PRO A 213 8.35 -13.00 -4.47
CA PRO A 213 9.08 -13.91 -5.33
C PRO A 213 10.58 -13.77 -5.08
N VAL A 214 11.26 -14.91 -4.94
CA VAL A 214 12.72 -14.99 -4.91
C VAL A 214 13.27 -15.43 -6.27
N ASN A 215 14.49 -15.01 -6.60
CA ASN A 215 15.20 -15.49 -7.79
C ASN A 215 15.82 -16.89 -7.53
N ASP A 216 16.46 -17.47 -8.55
CA ASP A 216 17.13 -18.77 -8.45
C ASP A 216 18.26 -18.80 -7.39
N GLU A 217 18.74 -17.64 -6.94
CA GLU A 217 19.73 -17.48 -5.86
C GLU A 217 19.09 -17.29 -4.47
N GLY A 218 17.75 -17.38 -4.36
CA GLY A 218 17.00 -17.17 -3.12
C GLY A 218 16.90 -15.71 -2.68
N LYS A 219 17.29 -14.75 -3.53
CA LYS A 219 17.22 -13.32 -3.21
C LYS A 219 15.84 -12.76 -3.53
N PRO A 220 15.28 -11.87 -2.68
CA PRO A 220 14.04 -11.17 -3.01
C PRO A 220 14.18 -10.45 -4.36
N THR A 221 13.18 -10.61 -5.23
CA THR A 221 13.12 -9.90 -6.53
C THR A 221 12.37 -8.57 -6.45
N VAL A 222 11.82 -8.27 -5.27
CA VAL A 222 10.98 -7.10 -5.04
C VAL A 222 11.84 -5.91 -4.65
N GLU A 223 11.58 -4.77 -5.29
CA GLU A 223 12.19 -3.50 -4.90
C GLU A 223 11.63 -3.04 -3.55
N LEU A 224 12.53 -2.62 -2.67
CA LEU A 224 12.18 -2.01 -1.40
C LEU A 224 12.09 -0.48 -1.54
N THR A 225 11.24 0.09 -0.71
CA THR A 225 11.07 1.53 -0.52
C THR A 225 12.38 2.18 -0.08
N ASP A 226 12.64 3.40 -0.56
CA ASP A 226 13.77 4.21 -0.10
C ASP A 226 13.78 4.31 1.44
N PRO A 227 14.92 4.12 2.11
CA PRO A 227 15.01 4.17 3.56
C PRO A 227 14.46 5.47 4.19
N LEU A 228 14.62 6.62 3.54
CA LEU A 228 14.10 7.91 4.03
C LEU A 228 12.57 7.94 4.05
N ILE A 229 11.93 7.25 3.11
CA ILE A 229 10.47 7.10 3.08
C ILE A 229 10.04 6.07 4.15
N ALA A 230 10.73 4.93 4.21
CA ALA A 230 10.41 3.84 5.13
C ALA A 230 10.52 4.26 6.60
N GLN A 231 11.49 5.11 6.94
CA GLN A 231 11.76 5.61 8.28
C GLN A 231 11.03 6.91 8.62
N LYS A 232 10.24 7.49 7.70
CA LYS A 232 9.57 8.78 7.97
C LYS A 232 8.75 8.75 9.26
N PHE A 233 8.00 7.67 9.48
CA PHE A 233 7.15 7.52 10.65
C PHE A 233 7.98 7.27 11.92
N ASP A 234 9.10 6.54 11.82
CA ASP A 234 10.04 6.35 12.94
C ASP A 234 10.69 7.67 13.37
N ARG A 235 10.94 8.59 12.42
CA ARG A 235 11.56 9.90 12.69
C ARG A 235 10.56 10.94 13.21
N GLN A 236 9.29 10.59 13.37
CA GLN A 236 8.26 11.47 13.88
C GLN A 236 8.03 11.18 15.36
N PRO A 237 8.48 12.03 16.30
CA PRO A 237 8.36 11.79 17.75
C PRO A 237 6.91 11.59 18.24
N LEU A 238 5.93 12.17 17.55
CA LEU A 238 4.50 12.02 17.88
C LEU A 238 3.86 10.77 17.27
N VAL A 239 4.68 9.86 16.75
CA VAL A 239 4.25 8.58 16.16
C VAL A 239 4.98 7.47 16.89
N SER A 240 4.27 6.39 17.18
CA SER A 240 4.83 5.24 17.89
C SER A 240 4.70 3.99 17.03
N ARG A 241 5.79 3.23 16.91
CA ARG A 241 5.75 1.92 16.26
C ARG A 241 5.16 0.91 17.22
N ILE A 242 4.05 0.26 16.83
CA ILE A 242 3.32 -0.68 17.71
C ILE A 242 3.39 -2.14 17.24
N MET A 243 3.77 -2.37 15.98
CA MET A 243 4.02 -3.71 15.44
C MET A 243 5.09 -3.63 14.37
N ASP A 244 6.04 -4.56 14.37
CA ASP A 244 7.04 -4.74 13.32
C ASP A 244 7.09 -6.21 12.89
N ALA A 245 6.71 -6.47 11.63
CA ALA A 245 6.79 -7.78 10.99
C ALA A 245 7.87 -7.78 9.88
N GLY A 246 8.90 -6.95 10.02
CA GLY A 246 10.03 -6.83 9.10
C GLY A 246 9.77 -5.84 7.97
N THR A 247 9.11 -6.30 6.90
CA THR A 247 8.77 -5.42 5.76
C THR A 247 7.49 -4.64 5.98
N LEU A 248 6.62 -5.07 6.90
CA LEU A 248 5.38 -4.40 7.25
C LEU A 248 5.44 -3.93 8.70
N VAL A 249 5.13 -2.65 8.90
CA VAL A 249 5.17 -1.97 10.21
C VAL A 249 3.85 -1.25 10.44
N ILE A 250 3.33 -1.31 11.67
CA ILE A 250 2.14 -0.56 12.08
C ILE A 250 2.55 0.54 13.05
N TYR A 251 2.09 1.76 12.76
CA TYR A 251 2.32 2.95 13.55
C TYR A 251 1.03 3.49 14.13
N ASP A 252 1.07 3.88 15.40
CA ASP A 252 0.07 4.72 16.05
C ASP A 252 0.36 6.19 15.73
N VAL A 253 -0.63 6.88 15.16
CA VAL A 253 -0.53 8.30 14.78
C VAL A 253 -1.48 9.20 15.59
N ASN A 254 -2.14 8.68 16.62
CA ASN A 254 -3.18 9.40 17.37
C ASN A 254 -2.62 10.67 18.03
N GLU A 255 -1.43 10.61 18.61
CA GLU A 255 -0.79 11.78 19.25
C GLU A 255 -0.47 12.88 18.23
N LEU A 256 0.14 12.52 17.09
CA LEU A 256 0.36 13.44 15.98
C LEU A 256 -0.95 14.09 15.52
N MET A 257 -2.04 13.33 15.44
CA MET A 257 -3.34 13.85 15.05
C MET A 257 -3.98 14.75 16.12
N ALA A 258 -3.79 14.46 17.40
CA ALA A 258 -4.26 15.32 18.49
C ALA A 258 -3.57 16.69 18.43
N VAL A 259 -2.25 16.69 18.23
CA VAL A 259 -1.45 17.92 18.07
C VAL A 259 -1.84 18.69 16.81
N ALA A 260 -2.03 18.00 15.68
CA ALA A 260 -2.49 18.63 14.44
C ALA A 260 -3.87 19.31 14.59
N ARG A 261 -4.79 18.72 15.37
CA ARG A 261 -6.12 19.29 15.65
C ARG A 261 -6.04 20.58 16.47
N ARG A 262 -5.18 20.61 17.48
CA ARG A 262 -4.90 21.82 18.29
C ARG A 262 -4.40 22.96 17.41
N ALA A 263 -3.42 22.66 16.54
CA ALA A 263 -2.92 23.62 15.56
C ALA A 263 -4.03 24.17 14.65
N ALA A 264 -4.86 23.27 14.11
CA ALA A 264 -5.97 23.63 13.22
C ALA A 264 -7.08 24.43 13.91
N ALA A 265 -7.26 24.26 15.22
CA ALA A 265 -8.19 25.03 16.05
C ALA A 265 -7.69 26.45 16.35
N GLY A 266 -6.49 26.82 15.89
CA GLY A 266 -5.88 28.13 16.14
C GLY A 266 -5.18 28.23 17.49
N GLU A 267 -4.92 27.10 18.15
CA GLU A 267 -4.13 27.08 19.38
C GLU A 267 -2.67 27.45 19.05
N VAL A 268 -2.09 28.35 19.85
CA VAL A 268 -0.67 28.71 19.72
C VAL A 268 0.14 27.54 20.25
N LEU A 269 0.66 26.73 19.33
CA LEU A 269 1.53 25.64 19.68
C LEU A 269 2.91 26.16 20.13
N PRO A 270 3.54 25.51 21.12
CA PRO A 270 4.95 25.73 21.41
C PRO A 270 5.80 25.56 20.13
N PRO A 271 6.81 26.41 19.89
CA PRO A 271 7.73 26.27 18.75
C PRO A 271 8.26 24.85 18.54
N ALA A 272 8.54 24.11 19.62
CA ALA A 272 8.89 22.69 19.58
C ALA A 272 7.84 21.84 18.85
N LEU A 273 6.57 21.94 19.25
CA LEU A 273 5.45 21.19 18.68
C LEU A 273 5.22 21.54 17.21
N ALA A 274 5.32 22.84 16.90
CA ALA A 274 5.14 23.35 15.55
C ALA A 274 6.24 22.83 14.61
N ASN A 275 7.47 22.74 15.11
CA ASN A 275 8.59 22.14 14.38
C ASN A 275 8.42 20.63 14.21
N MET A 276 7.98 19.90 15.24
CA MET A 276 7.72 18.45 15.16
C MET A 276 6.61 18.09 14.15
N LEU A 277 5.57 18.92 14.04
CA LEU A 277 4.52 18.73 13.04
C LEU A 277 5.07 18.75 11.60
N LEU A 278 6.06 19.59 11.31
CA LEU A 278 6.50 19.92 9.95
C LEU A 278 7.86 19.33 9.56
N ALA A 279 8.72 19.09 10.54
CA ALA A 279 10.03 18.50 10.38
C ALA A 279 10.06 17.18 11.14
N GLY A 280 10.42 16.09 10.44
CA GLY A 280 10.89 14.86 11.10
C GLY A 280 12.28 15.08 11.72
N SER A 281 12.43 16.18 12.47
CA SER A 281 13.68 16.61 13.08
C SER A 281 13.96 15.78 14.33
N GLU A 282 15.23 15.41 14.52
CA GLU A 282 15.73 14.82 15.74
C GLU A 282 15.32 15.65 16.95
N VAL A 283 14.84 14.95 17.98
CA VAL A 283 14.33 15.56 19.19
C VAL A 283 15.51 16.12 19.98
N SER A 284 15.68 17.45 19.99
CA SER A 284 16.71 18.05 20.85
C SER A 284 16.24 18.03 22.31
N PRO A 285 17.15 17.92 23.30
CA PRO A 285 16.77 17.95 24.72
C PRO A 285 15.98 19.18 25.16
N ALA A 286 16.28 20.34 24.58
CA ALA A 286 15.51 21.57 24.80
C ALA A 286 14.06 21.42 24.32
N MET A 287 13.86 20.67 23.24
CA MET A 287 12.54 20.39 22.67
C MET A 287 11.73 19.44 23.56
N VAL A 288 12.37 18.44 24.17
CA VAL A 288 11.74 17.50 25.14
C VAL A 288 11.22 18.24 26.36
N ASN A 289 12.01 19.16 26.90
CA ASN A 289 11.61 19.96 28.06
C ASN A 289 10.40 20.85 27.75
N GLU A 290 10.35 21.46 26.56
CA GLU A 290 9.21 22.26 26.11
C GLU A 290 7.94 21.41 25.90
N LEU A 291 8.09 20.16 25.45
CA LEU A 291 6.99 19.21 25.29
C LEU A 291 6.39 18.76 26.62
N LEU A 292 7.27 18.50 27.59
CA LEU A 292 6.92 18.15 28.96
C LEU A 292 6.14 19.28 29.62
N GLU A 293 6.62 20.53 29.51
CA GLU A 293 5.94 21.70 30.07
C GLU A 293 4.56 21.96 29.43
N SER A 294 4.39 21.58 28.15
CA SER A 294 3.12 21.76 27.43
C SER A 294 2.12 20.61 27.61
N GLY A 295 2.51 19.52 28.28
CA GLY A 295 1.69 18.31 28.46
C GLY A 295 1.36 17.60 27.14
N ALA A 296 2.17 17.80 26.10
CA ALA A 296 1.88 17.27 24.76
C ALA A 296 2.33 15.82 24.57
N ILE A 297 3.21 15.31 25.43
CA ILE A 297 3.64 13.91 25.47
C ILE A 297 3.23 13.33 26.83
N SER A 298 2.70 12.11 26.84
CA SER A 298 2.30 11.42 28.07
C SER A 298 3.52 10.96 28.88
N GLU A 299 3.39 10.87 30.21
CA GLU A 299 4.45 10.34 31.08
C GLU A 299 4.85 8.90 30.70
N GLU A 300 3.90 8.07 30.26
CA GLU A 300 4.17 6.70 29.82
C GLU A 300 5.07 6.66 28.59
N LYS A 301 4.86 7.56 27.63
CA LYS A 301 5.68 7.63 26.42
C LYS A 301 7.11 8.07 26.72
N ILE A 302 7.29 8.94 27.71
CA ILE A 302 8.63 9.37 28.16
C ILE A 302 9.37 8.21 28.82
N LYS A 303 8.68 7.42 29.65
CA LYS A 303 9.25 6.20 30.23
C LYS A 303 9.67 5.21 29.12
N ALA A 304 8.86 5.07 28.07
CA ALA A 304 9.21 4.23 26.92
C ALA A 304 10.44 4.76 26.15
N MET A 305 10.50 6.06 25.84
CA MET A 305 11.66 6.66 25.15
C MET A 305 12.97 6.54 25.94
N ILE A 306 12.90 6.67 27.27
CA ILE A 306 14.06 6.46 28.15
C ILE A 306 14.46 4.97 28.15
N ALA A 307 13.49 4.06 28.26
CA ALA A 307 13.74 2.62 28.27
C ALA A 307 14.35 2.11 26.95
N ASP A 308 13.94 2.69 25.82
CA ASP A 308 14.44 2.35 24.49
C ASP A 308 15.78 3.05 24.15
N GLY A 309 16.33 3.86 25.06
CA GLY A 309 17.59 4.58 24.87
C GLY A 309 17.51 5.75 23.89
N GLU A 310 16.31 6.15 23.48
CA GLU A 310 16.06 7.28 22.58
C GLU A 310 16.23 8.63 23.29
N LEU A 311 16.15 8.64 24.62
CA LEU A 311 16.18 9.84 25.44
C LEU A 311 17.03 9.65 26.70
N ASP A 312 18.10 10.43 26.83
CA ASP A 312 18.96 10.45 28.02
C ASP A 312 18.30 11.26 29.15
N PRO A 313 17.99 10.64 30.32
CA PRO A 313 17.36 11.32 31.45
C PRO A 313 18.13 12.53 31.96
N SER A 314 19.47 12.54 31.82
CA SER A 314 20.32 13.64 32.27
C SER A 314 20.13 14.93 31.47
N GLN A 315 19.49 14.83 30.31
CA GLN A 315 19.24 15.96 29.41
C GLN A 315 17.84 16.57 29.61
N ILE A 316 17.02 15.98 30.49
CA ILE A 316 15.67 16.45 30.85
C ILE A 316 15.76 17.32 32.11
N ASN A 317 14.93 18.36 32.19
CA ASN A 317 14.77 19.16 33.41
C ASN A 317 14.32 18.23 34.55
N PRO A 318 15.09 18.11 35.66
CA PRO A 318 14.77 17.19 36.74
C PRO A 318 13.39 17.40 37.37
N ALA A 319 12.84 18.61 37.27
CA ALA A 319 11.51 18.94 37.77
C ALA A 319 10.35 18.36 36.94
N LEU A 320 10.64 17.86 35.73
CA LEU A 320 9.66 17.34 34.77
C LEU A 320 9.80 15.82 34.55
N LEU A 321 10.72 15.16 35.26
CA LEU A 321 10.89 13.71 35.17
C LEU A 321 9.69 13.00 35.81
N PRO A 322 9.19 11.91 35.22
CA PRO A 322 8.17 11.08 35.83
C PRO A 322 8.64 10.55 37.20
N GLU A 323 7.72 10.43 38.16
CA GLU A 323 8.03 9.81 39.46
C GLU A 323 8.61 8.39 39.25
N GLY A 324 9.78 8.15 39.86
CA GLY A 324 10.50 6.87 39.83
C GLY A 324 11.71 6.81 38.87
N VAL A 325 12.03 7.88 38.14
CA VAL A 325 13.27 7.96 37.35
C VAL A 325 14.39 8.54 38.22
N ASP A 326 15.31 7.70 38.71
CA ASP A 326 16.47 8.15 39.50
C ASP A 326 17.63 8.54 38.57
N LEU A 327 17.97 9.83 38.56
CA LEU A 327 19.13 10.35 37.82
C LEU A 327 20.47 9.81 38.32
N ASN A 328 20.50 9.15 39.49
CA ASN A 328 21.69 8.54 40.06
C ASN A 328 21.84 7.05 39.71
N GLU A 329 20.83 6.44 39.08
CA GLU A 329 20.91 5.11 38.45
C GLU A 329 21.13 5.25 36.94
N VAL A 330 22.11 6.04 36.52
CA VAL A 330 22.69 5.83 35.18
C VAL A 330 23.44 4.52 35.26
N ASN A 331 22.91 3.50 34.59
CA ASN A 331 23.50 2.17 34.53
C ASN A 331 24.89 2.25 33.85
N LEU A 332 25.93 2.36 34.66
CA LEU A 332 27.33 2.42 34.23
C LEU A 332 27.88 1.05 33.78
N ASP A 333 27.09 -0.03 33.87
CA ASP A 333 27.54 -1.39 33.59
C ASP A 333 27.86 -1.64 32.09
N ASP A 334 27.48 -0.72 31.19
CA ASP A 334 27.75 -0.83 29.74
C ASP A 334 28.96 -0.04 29.23
N VAL A 335 29.73 0.61 30.11
CA VAL A 335 30.96 1.33 29.69
C VAL A 335 32.12 0.35 29.55
N LYS A 336 32.26 -0.27 28.37
CA LYS A 336 33.43 -1.10 28.03
C LYS A 336 34.68 -0.24 27.89
N LEU A 337 35.61 -0.37 28.84
CA LEU A 337 36.94 0.27 28.86
C LEU A 337 37.73 0.13 27.55
N ASP A 338 37.50 -0.95 26.81
CA ASP A 338 38.16 -1.22 25.53
C ASP A 338 37.77 -0.19 24.44
N GLU A 339 36.53 0.34 24.48
CA GLU A 339 36.05 1.32 23.50
C GLU A 339 36.59 2.74 23.75
N MET A 340 36.78 3.10 25.03
CA MET A 340 37.32 4.41 25.43
C MET A 340 38.79 4.59 25.04
N ASN A 341 39.60 3.51 25.09
CA ASN A 341 41.00 3.53 24.66
C ASN A 341 41.13 3.66 23.13
N SER A 342 40.21 3.07 22.35
CA SER A 342 40.18 3.25 20.90
C SER A 342 39.74 4.66 20.45
N ALA A 343 39.03 5.40 21.30
CA ALA A 343 38.59 6.77 21.02
C ALA A 343 39.63 7.85 21.37
N GLY A 344 40.78 7.49 21.97
CA GLY A 344 41.87 8.43 22.27
C GLY A 344 41.55 9.44 23.39
N ILE A 345 40.64 9.08 24.31
CA ILE A 345 40.24 9.94 25.43
C ILE A 345 41.31 9.86 26.53
N ASP A 346 41.85 11.02 26.94
CA ASP A 346 42.83 11.11 28.03
C ASP A 346 42.17 10.88 29.39
N LEU A 347 42.39 9.69 29.94
CA LEU A 347 41.81 9.21 31.20
C LEU A 347 42.25 10.02 32.43
N ASN A 348 43.26 10.88 32.32
CA ASN A 348 43.75 11.70 33.44
C ASN A 348 42.83 12.87 33.82
N HIS A 349 41.78 13.13 33.02
CA HIS A 349 40.81 14.21 33.25
C HIS A 349 39.43 13.72 33.68
N ILE A 350 39.25 12.42 33.92
CA ILE A 350 37.98 11.82 34.34
C ILE A 350 37.88 11.85 35.87
N GLU A 351 36.69 12.16 36.41
CA GLU A 351 36.45 12.18 37.85
C GLU A 351 36.76 10.82 38.49
N PRO A 352 37.43 10.77 39.66
CA PRO A 352 37.87 9.52 40.29
C PRO A 352 36.76 8.48 40.51
N LYS A 353 35.51 8.92 40.71
CA LYS A 353 34.35 8.03 40.89
C LYS A 353 34.00 7.24 39.63
N VAL A 354 34.22 7.80 38.45
CA VAL A 354 33.95 7.13 37.18
C VAL A 354 35.04 6.09 36.89
N LEU A 355 36.28 6.34 37.34
CA LEU A 355 37.39 5.39 37.23
C LEU A 355 37.22 4.18 38.18
N GLU A 356 36.59 4.39 39.35
CA GLU A 356 36.33 3.35 40.35
C GLU A 356 35.14 2.45 39.96
N ALA A 357 34.19 2.97 39.17
CA ALA A 357 33.07 2.19 38.63
C ALA A 357 33.44 1.38 37.36
N ALA A 358 34.53 1.74 36.68
CA ALA A 358 34.98 1.06 35.47
C ALA A 358 35.98 -0.10 35.73
N GLN A 359 36.58 -0.19 36.93
CA GLN A 359 37.45 -1.30 37.34
C GLN A 359 36.65 -2.46 37.94
#